data_AF-A0A0M6ZSX5-F1
#
_entry.id   AF-A0A0M6ZSX5-F1
#
_cell.length_a   1.000
_cell.length_b   1.000
_cell.length_c   1.000
_cell.angle_alpha   90.00
_cell.angle_beta   90.00
_cell.angle_gamma   90.00
#
_symmetry.space_group_name_H-M   'P 1'
#
loop_
_entity.id
_entity.type
_entity.pdbx_description
1 polymer ?
#
loop_
_entity_poly.entity_id
_entity_poly.type
_entity_poly.pdbx_seq_one_letter_code
_entity_poly.pdbx_strand_id
1 'polypeptide(L)'
;MTVLEYVLIGFLVGILTTAPVGPVNVMAIQHAVKNGFSHGVFVGLGAVVADTIFASAAIFGVSAVTNFVDSRFGLIEIVGGALLIVFGIRIWNTHPHIEKDGNGREYSYLGDAAAAFFMAITNPGTIFAFAAIFGVLGDYRPAHDDHFGSLLMVAGVAGGATSWWLFVSATVSHFKSRIDDRWLGRANHIAGFVLIVFGGLIYLNLALDRLGHAAGIWGH
;
A
#
# COMPACT_ATOMS: atom_id res chain seq x y z
N MET A 1 -5.19 -0.81 -23.62
CA MET A 1 -5.07 -1.82 -22.56
C MET A 1 -6.25 -2.79 -22.64
N THR A 2 -6.02 -4.07 -22.41
CA THR A 2 -7.06 -5.09 -22.33
C THR A 2 -7.67 -5.12 -20.91
N VAL A 3 -8.87 -5.68 -20.79
CA VAL A 3 -9.54 -5.90 -19.49
C VAL A 3 -8.64 -6.64 -18.50
N LEU A 4 -7.90 -7.64 -18.99
CA LEU A 4 -7.01 -8.44 -18.17
C LEU A 4 -5.84 -7.60 -17.62
N GLU A 5 -5.29 -6.68 -18.42
CA GLU A 5 -4.18 -5.83 -18.00
C GLU A 5 -4.58 -4.89 -16.87
N TYR A 6 -5.74 -4.23 -16.94
CA TYR A 6 -6.21 -3.36 -15.86
C TYR A 6 -6.41 -4.12 -14.55
N VAL A 7 -7.00 -5.32 -14.61
CA VAL A 7 -7.20 -6.16 -13.43
C VAL A 7 -5.87 -6.60 -12.85
N LEU A 8 -4.91 -7.04 -13.68
CA LEU A 8 -3.59 -7.49 -13.21
C LEU A 8 -2.75 -6.35 -12.62
N ILE A 9 -2.74 -5.18 -13.27
CA ILE A 9 -2.05 -4.00 -12.76
C ILE A 9 -2.66 -3.57 -11.44
N GLY A 10 -3.99 -3.44 -11.37
CA GLY A 10 -4.70 -3.13 -10.13
C GLY A 10 -4.37 -4.15 -9.04
N PHE A 11 -4.39 -5.44 -9.36
CA PHE A 11 -4.07 -6.52 -8.41
C PHE A 11 -2.64 -6.40 -7.85
N LEU A 12 -1.65 -6.15 -8.70
CA LEU A 12 -0.27 -5.95 -8.26
C LEU A 12 -0.12 -4.68 -7.41
N VAL A 13 -0.78 -3.59 -7.80
CA VAL A 13 -0.82 -2.36 -7.01
C VAL A 13 -1.40 -2.61 -5.62
N GLY A 14 -2.53 -3.32 -5.54
CA GLY A 14 -3.15 -3.67 -4.26
C GLY A 14 -2.27 -4.54 -3.36
N ILE A 15 -1.52 -5.50 -3.92
CA ILE A 15 -0.53 -6.25 -3.14
C ILE A 15 0.59 -5.31 -2.67
N LEU A 16 1.13 -4.49 -3.55
CA LEU A 16 2.29 -3.64 -3.26
C LEU A 16 2.00 -2.55 -2.22
N THR A 17 0.79 -1.98 -2.24
CA THR A 17 0.39 -0.94 -1.29
C THR A 17 0.17 -1.50 0.12
N THR A 18 -0.28 -2.74 0.21
CA THR A 18 -0.75 -3.34 1.46
C THR A 18 0.30 -4.27 2.09
N ALA A 19 1.28 -4.72 1.31
CA ALA A 19 2.41 -5.53 1.78
C ALA A 19 3.37 -4.87 2.79
N PRO A 20 3.65 -3.55 2.76
CA PRO A 20 4.58 -2.93 3.70
C PRO A 20 4.08 -3.06 5.13
N VAL A 21 4.92 -3.59 6.01
CA VAL A 21 4.54 -3.86 7.40
C VAL A 21 4.35 -2.54 8.15
N GLY A 22 3.09 -2.16 8.38
CA GLY A 22 2.68 -1.00 9.17
C GLY A 22 1.80 -1.37 10.37
N PRO A 23 1.24 -0.38 11.09
CA PRO A 23 0.39 -0.60 12.26
C PRO A 23 -0.78 -1.56 12.00
N VAL A 24 -1.39 -1.47 10.82
CA VAL A 24 -2.51 -2.31 10.39
C VAL A 24 -2.06 -3.78 10.18
N ASN A 25 -0.88 -4.00 9.58
CA ASN A 25 -0.32 -5.34 9.41
C ASN A 25 0.01 -5.97 10.78
N VAL A 26 0.59 -5.21 11.70
CA VAL A 26 0.84 -5.68 13.07
C VAL A 26 -0.47 -6.01 13.80
N MET A 27 -1.49 -5.16 13.66
CA MET A 27 -2.81 -5.40 14.24
C MET A 27 -3.42 -6.70 13.69
N ALA A 28 -3.41 -6.90 12.37
CA ALA A 28 -3.94 -8.12 11.75
C ALA A 28 -3.17 -9.37 12.20
N ILE A 29 -1.84 -9.29 12.31
CA ILE A 29 -1.00 -10.39 12.79
C ILE A 29 -1.34 -10.72 14.25
N GLN A 30 -1.45 -9.73 15.13
CA GLN A 30 -1.83 -9.93 16.53
C GLN A 30 -3.20 -10.62 16.66
N HIS A 31 -4.18 -10.19 15.86
CA HIS A 31 -5.52 -10.76 15.88
C HIS A 31 -5.54 -12.18 15.29
N ALA A 32 -4.77 -12.44 14.24
CA ALA A 32 -4.61 -13.78 13.66
C ALA A 32 -3.91 -14.76 14.62
N VAL A 33 -2.87 -14.31 15.34
CA VAL A 33 -2.17 -15.13 16.34
C VAL A 33 -3.06 -15.45 17.54
N LYS A 34 -3.78 -14.44 18.07
CA LYS A 34 -4.61 -14.60 19.28
C LYS A 34 -5.94 -15.29 19.01
N ASN A 35 -6.68 -14.84 17.98
CA ASN A 35 -8.08 -15.20 17.77
C ASN A 35 -8.32 -15.99 16.47
N GLY A 36 -7.24 -16.29 15.73
CA GLY A 36 -7.26 -17.11 14.54
C GLY A 36 -7.56 -16.36 13.24
N PHE A 37 -7.59 -17.14 12.15
CA PHE A 37 -7.64 -16.66 10.77
C PHE A 37 -8.72 -15.62 10.52
N SER A 38 -9.97 -15.91 10.92
CA SER A 38 -11.11 -15.05 10.63
C SER A 38 -10.92 -13.64 11.19
N HIS A 39 -10.39 -13.50 12.41
CA HIS A 39 -10.15 -12.17 12.98
C HIS A 39 -9.10 -11.39 12.19
N GLY A 40 -7.99 -12.02 11.79
CA GLY A 40 -6.99 -11.39 10.93
C GLY A 40 -7.57 -10.90 9.60
N VAL A 41 -8.45 -11.70 8.98
CA VAL A 41 -9.11 -11.35 7.72
C VAL A 41 -10.05 -10.16 7.91
N PHE A 42 -10.87 -10.13 8.97
CA PHE A 42 -11.78 -9.01 9.22
C PHE A 42 -11.04 -7.69 9.46
N VAL A 43 -9.92 -7.71 10.19
CA VAL A 43 -9.02 -6.54 10.31
C VAL A 43 -8.53 -6.11 8.91
N GLY A 44 -8.06 -7.07 8.11
CA GLY A 44 -7.61 -6.81 6.75
C GLY A 44 -8.68 -6.21 5.84
N LEU A 45 -9.92 -6.70 5.91
CA LEU A 45 -11.05 -6.17 5.12
C LEU A 45 -11.32 -4.70 5.41
N GLY A 46 -11.15 -4.25 6.66
CA GLY A 46 -11.20 -2.82 7.00
C GLY A 46 -10.17 -2.00 6.24
N ALA A 47 -8.95 -2.52 6.12
CA ALA A 47 -7.89 -1.89 5.34
C ALA A 47 -8.19 -1.91 3.83
N VAL A 48 -8.74 -3.01 3.30
CA VAL A 48 -9.14 -3.10 1.87
C VAL A 48 -10.14 -2.02 1.51
N VAL A 49 -11.09 -1.70 2.39
CA VAL A 49 -12.06 -0.62 2.13
C VAL A 49 -11.34 0.73 2.01
N ALA A 50 -10.38 1.03 2.88
CA ALA A 50 -9.58 2.25 2.78
C ALA A 50 -8.73 2.29 1.51
N ASP A 51 -8.05 1.19 1.19
CA ASP A 51 -7.24 1.04 -0.03
C ASP A 51 -8.09 1.23 -1.29
N THR A 52 -9.32 0.71 -1.29
CA THR A 52 -10.28 0.88 -2.39
C THR A 52 -10.72 2.33 -2.54
N ILE A 53 -10.91 3.06 -1.44
CA ILE A 53 -11.21 4.51 -1.47
C ILE A 53 -10.03 5.28 -2.06
N PHE A 54 -8.80 4.96 -1.64
CA PHE A 54 -7.60 5.62 -2.18
C PHE A 54 -7.39 5.32 -3.66
N ALA A 55 -7.55 4.07 -4.08
CA ALA A 55 -7.51 3.67 -5.48
C ALA A 55 -8.58 4.40 -6.29
N SER A 56 -9.81 4.46 -5.77
CA SER A 56 -10.92 5.18 -6.43
C SER A 56 -10.62 6.67 -6.56
N ALA A 57 -10.09 7.30 -5.50
CA ALA A 57 -9.68 8.70 -5.54
C ALA A 57 -8.53 8.93 -6.53
N ALA A 58 -7.56 8.02 -6.59
CA ALA A 58 -6.41 8.11 -7.50
C ALA A 58 -6.78 7.87 -8.97
N ILE A 59 -7.76 6.99 -9.24
CA ILE A 59 -8.20 6.60 -10.60
C ILE A 59 -9.30 7.52 -11.14
N PHE A 60 -10.31 7.85 -10.33
CA PHE A 60 -11.45 8.68 -10.76
C PHE A 60 -11.27 10.18 -10.46
N GLY A 61 -10.41 10.54 -9.50
CA GLY A 61 -10.10 11.95 -9.20
C GLY A 61 -9.38 12.67 -10.34
N VAL A 62 -8.98 11.92 -11.37
CA VAL A 62 -8.11 12.31 -12.47
C VAL A 62 -8.65 13.53 -13.23
N SER A 63 -9.95 13.78 -13.41
CA SER A 63 -10.36 15.01 -14.14
C SER A 63 -10.10 16.34 -13.40
N ALA A 64 -10.12 16.36 -12.06
CA ALA A 64 -9.80 17.57 -11.27
C ALA A 64 -8.35 17.58 -10.77
N VAL A 65 -7.78 16.39 -10.53
CA VAL A 65 -6.44 16.19 -10.00
C VAL A 65 -5.39 16.22 -11.11
N THR A 66 -5.68 15.76 -12.33
CA THR A 66 -4.64 15.60 -13.39
C THR A 66 -4.17 16.93 -13.96
N ASN A 67 -5.03 17.94 -14.09
CA ASN A 67 -4.56 19.31 -14.41
C ASN A 67 -3.62 19.88 -13.31
N PHE A 68 -3.84 19.48 -12.06
CA PHE A 68 -3.00 19.89 -10.93
C PHE A 68 -1.71 19.03 -10.80
N VAL A 69 -1.78 17.76 -11.19
CA VAL A 69 -0.70 16.78 -11.15
C VAL A 69 0.23 16.94 -12.36
N ASP A 70 -0.26 17.15 -13.57
CA ASP A 70 0.57 17.35 -14.78
C ASP A 70 1.44 18.61 -14.66
N SER A 71 0.90 19.67 -14.04
CA SER A 71 1.68 20.88 -13.74
C SER A 71 2.69 20.71 -12.60
N ARG A 72 2.61 19.63 -11.81
CA ARG A 72 3.45 19.37 -10.63
C ARG A 72 3.98 17.94 -10.54
N PHE A 73 4.07 17.23 -11.66
CA PHE A 73 4.36 15.79 -11.69
C PHE A 73 5.73 15.50 -11.06
N GLY A 74 6.75 16.27 -11.42
CA GLY A 74 8.07 16.19 -10.81
C GLY A 74 8.09 16.55 -9.31
N LEU A 75 7.21 17.43 -8.84
CA LEU A 75 7.07 17.71 -7.40
C LEU A 75 6.47 16.51 -6.66
N ILE A 76 5.53 15.80 -7.28
CA ILE A 76 4.89 14.62 -6.70
C ILE A 76 5.85 13.44 -6.66
N GLU A 77 6.69 13.24 -7.68
CA GLU A 77 7.75 12.21 -7.64
C GLU A 77 8.81 12.51 -6.57
N ILE A 78 9.25 13.78 -6.46
CA ILE A 78 10.20 14.20 -5.42
C ILE A 78 9.61 13.98 -4.03
N VAL A 79 8.37 14.42 -3.81
CA VAL A 79 7.71 14.31 -2.50
C VAL A 79 7.37 12.85 -2.19
N GLY A 80 6.85 12.10 -3.17
CA GLY A 80 6.54 10.68 -3.05
C GLY A 80 7.78 9.84 -2.73
N GLY A 81 8.89 10.06 -3.45
CA GLY A 81 10.17 9.40 -3.19
C GLY A 81 10.72 9.70 -1.80
N ALA A 82 10.72 10.97 -1.37
CA ALA A 82 11.14 11.37 -0.02
C ALA A 82 10.32 10.64 1.05
N LEU A 83 9.01 10.60 0.85
CA LEU A 83 8.08 10.03 1.82
C LEU A 83 8.24 8.52 1.91
N LEU A 84 8.39 7.80 0.79
CA LEU A 84 8.70 6.36 0.81
C LEU A 84 9.97 6.06 1.63
N ILE A 85 11.02 6.88 1.49
CA ILE A 85 12.24 6.76 2.29
C ILE A 85 11.96 7.02 3.78
N VAL A 86 11.26 8.11 4.12
CA VAL A 86 10.90 8.44 5.52
C VAL A 86 10.06 7.33 6.15
N PHE A 87 9.07 6.79 5.44
CA PHE A 87 8.25 5.68 5.91
C PHE A 87 9.06 4.41 6.06
N GLY A 88 9.93 4.10 5.11
CA GLY A 88 10.81 2.95 5.21
C GLY A 88 11.71 3.02 6.45
N ILE A 89 12.27 4.20 6.76
CA ILE A 89 13.04 4.44 8.00
C ILE A 89 12.17 4.31 9.25
N ARG A 90 10.94 4.85 9.23
CA ARG A 90 10.03 4.78 10.38
C ARG A 90 9.59 3.35 10.68
N ILE A 91 9.26 2.58 9.64
CA ILE A 91 8.93 1.15 9.75
C ILE A 91 10.15 0.37 10.25
N TRP A 92 11.33 0.66 9.70
CA TRP A 92 12.59 0.06 10.16
C TRP A 92 12.82 0.28 11.65
N ASN A 93 12.52 1.46 12.18
CA ASN A 93 12.71 1.80 13.60
C ASN A 93 11.56 1.37 14.52
N THR A 94 10.50 0.76 13.98
CA THR A 94 9.34 0.33 14.77
C THR A 94 9.64 -1.00 15.47
N HIS A 95 9.41 -1.05 16.79
CA HIS A 95 9.57 -2.23 17.62
C HIS A 95 8.19 -2.87 17.88
N PRO A 96 7.82 -3.94 17.14
CA PRO A 96 6.54 -4.59 17.31
C PRO A 96 6.53 -5.46 18.57
N HIS A 97 5.48 -5.34 19.37
CA HIS A 97 5.26 -6.16 20.56
C HIS A 97 3.99 -7.01 20.42
N ILE A 98 4.11 -8.31 20.63
CA ILE A 98 2.96 -9.21 20.77
C ILE A 98 2.62 -9.30 22.26
N GLU A 99 1.54 -8.65 22.65
CA GLU A 99 1.03 -8.72 24.02
C GLU A 99 0.51 -10.14 24.28
N LYS A 100 1.29 -11.00 24.96
CA LYS A 100 0.96 -12.42 25.16
C LYS A 100 0.05 -12.68 26.36
N ASP A 101 0.01 -11.77 27.34
CA ASP A 101 -0.77 -11.93 28.56
C ASP A 101 -2.07 -11.13 28.50
N GLY A 102 -3.19 -11.84 28.66
CA GLY A 102 -4.53 -11.33 28.49
C GLY A 102 -4.97 -10.41 29.64
N ASN A 103 -5.48 -9.24 29.27
CA ASN A 103 -6.43 -8.50 30.08
C ASN A 103 -7.49 -7.83 29.17
N GLY A 104 -8.66 -8.46 29.08
CA GLY A 104 -9.95 -7.76 29.04
C GLY A 104 -10.44 -7.07 27.75
N ARG A 105 -9.81 -7.16 26.59
CA ARG A 105 -10.45 -6.68 25.34
C ARG A 105 -11.19 -7.81 24.64
N GLU A 106 -12.53 -7.76 24.66
CA GLU A 106 -13.35 -8.49 23.69
C GLU A 106 -13.03 -7.94 22.30
N TYR A 107 -12.36 -8.77 21.50
CA TYR A 107 -12.11 -8.47 20.10
C TYR A 107 -13.42 -8.59 19.32
N SER A 108 -13.83 -7.49 18.69
CA SER A 108 -15.06 -7.42 17.91
C SER A 108 -14.68 -7.32 16.46
N TYR A 109 -15.08 -8.30 15.65
CA TYR A 109 -14.80 -8.34 14.21
C TYR A 109 -15.05 -7.00 13.51
N LEU A 110 -16.19 -6.35 13.81
CA LEU A 110 -16.56 -5.09 13.20
C LEU A 110 -15.77 -3.90 13.79
N GLY A 111 -15.50 -3.92 15.10
CA GLY A 111 -14.71 -2.88 15.76
C GLY A 111 -13.25 -2.88 15.31
N ASP A 112 -12.66 -4.07 15.16
CA ASP A 112 -11.28 -4.23 14.74
C ASP A 112 -11.11 -3.92 13.24
N ALA A 113 -12.08 -4.28 12.41
CA ALA A 113 -12.15 -3.86 11.01
C ALA A 113 -12.29 -2.32 10.89
N ALA A 114 -13.16 -1.69 11.68
CA ALA A 114 -13.32 -0.24 11.68
C ALA A 114 -12.04 0.46 12.14
N ALA A 115 -11.38 -0.05 13.17
CA ALA A 115 -10.10 0.48 13.64
C ALA A 115 -9.00 0.35 12.57
N ALA A 116 -8.91 -0.78 11.86
CA ALA A 116 -8.00 -0.96 10.75
C ALA A 116 -8.29 -0.01 9.59
N PHE A 117 -9.56 0.19 9.24
CA PHE A 117 -10.01 1.17 8.26
C PHE A 117 -9.56 2.58 8.65
N PHE A 118 -9.84 3.02 9.87
CA PHE A 118 -9.45 4.36 10.32
C PHE A 118 -7.93 4.52 10.39
N MET A 119 -7.19 3.49 10.80
CA MET A 119 -5.73 3.52 10.75
C MET A 119 -5.21 3.61 9.31
N ALA A 120 -5.80 2.90 8.36
CA ALA A 120 -5.40 2.93 6.95
C ALA A 120 -5.74 4.28 6.29
N ILE A 121 -6.96 4.80 6.50
CA ILE A 121 -7.40 6.06 5.88
C ILE A 121 -6.72 7.29 6.47
N THR A 122 -6.33 7.24 7.75
CA THR A 122 -5.57 8.31 8.41
C THR A 122 -4.06 8.15 8.26
N ASN A 123 -3.59 7.06 7.63
CA ASN A 123 -2.17 6.85 7.40
C ASN A 123 -1.70 7.75 6.25
N PRO A 124 -0.93 8.83 6.51
CA PRO A 124 -0.40 9.65 5.44
C PRO A 124 0.46 8.82 4.47
N GLY A 125 1.14 7.78 4.94
CA GLY A 125 1.95 6.91 4.10
C GLY A 125 1.16 6.14 3.06
N THR A 126 -0.06 5.72 3.39
CA THR A 126 -0.94 5.05 2.42
C THR A 126 -1.38 6.03 1.33
N ILE A 127 -1.80 7.24 1.71
CA ILE A 127 -2.16 8.32 0.76
C ILE A 127 -1.02 8.57 -0.23
N PHE A 128 0.20 8.75 0.29
CA PHE A 128 1.36 9.05 -0.54
C PHE A 128 1.84 7.85 -1.37
N ALA A 129 1.72 6.61 -0.85
CA ALA A 129 2.03 5.41 -1.62
C ALA A 129 1.10 5.26 -2.83
N PHE A 130 -0.20 5.47 -2.63
CA PHE A 130 -1.16 5.50 -3.74
C PHE A 130 -0.83 6.64 -4.72
N ALA A 131 -0.55 7.86 -4.24
CA ALA A 131 -0.18 8.97 -5.12
C ALA A 131 1.10 8.68 -5.92
N ALA A 132 2.12 8.08 -5.31
CA ALA A 132 3.39 7.76 -5.96
C ALA A 132 3.25 6.61 -6.99
N ILE A 133 2.61 5.50 -6.59
CA ILE A 133 2.42 4.33 -7.47
C ILE A 133 1.58 4.74 -8.67
N PHE A 134 0.42 5.36 -8.43
CA PHE A 134 -0.39 5.85 -9.54
C PHE A 134 0.39 6.86 -10.35
N GLY A 135 1.10 7.82 -9.72
CA GLY A 135 2.03 8.75 -10.37
C GLY A 135 2.83 8.08 -11.48
N VAL A 136 3.61 7.05 -11.12
CA VAL A 136 4.48 6.30 -12.03
C VAL A 136 3.73 5.47 -13.09
N LEU A 137 2.47 5.06 -12.84
CA LEU A 137 1.71 4.28 -13.83
C LEU A 137 1.53 5.01 -15.17
N GLY A 138 1.56 6.34 -15.21
CA GLY A 138 1.49 7.12 -16.46
C GLY A 138 0.43 6.61 -17.44
N ASP A 139 0.88 6.19 -18.63
CA ASP A 139 0.05 5.68 -19.74
C ASP A 139 -0.63 4.33 -19.48
N TYR A 140 -0.22 3.59 -18.44
CA TYR A 140 -0.86 2.33 -18.05
C TYR A 140 -2.19 2.53 -17.32
N ARG A 141 -2.55 3.79 -17.01
CA ARG A 141 -3.85 4.12 -16.41
C ARG A 141 -4.97 4.11 -17.45
N PRO A 142 -6.20 3.77 -17.06
CA PRO A 142 -7.38 3.98 -17.90
C PRO A 142 -7.51 5.44 -18.32
N ALA A 143 -7.95 5.65 -19.57
CA ALA A 143 -8.28 6.98 -20.06
C ALA A 143 -9.44 7.59 -19.25
N HIS A 144 -9.55 8.93 -19.24
CA HIS A 144 -10.56 9.65 -18.46
C HIS A 144 -12.00 9.23 -18.77
N ASP A 145 -12.28 8.85 -20.02
CA ASP A 145 -13.57 8.38 -20.51
C ASP A 145 -13.77 6.87 -20.34
N ASP A 146 -12.71 6.12 -20.03
CA ASP A 146 -12.75 4.68 -19.77
C ASP A 146 -13.14 4.38 -18.31
N HIS A 147 -14.40 4.68 -17.99
CA HIS A 147 -14.97 4.39 -16.68
C HIS A 147 -14.98 2.89 -16.37
N PHE A 148 -15.11 2.04 -17.39
CA PHE A 148 -15.12 0.59 -17.22
C PHE A 148 -13.73 0.06 -16.85
N GLY A 149 -12.68 0.47 -17.56
CA GLY A 149 -11.29 0.17 -17.22
C GLY A 149 -10.91 0.70 -15.83
N SER A 150 -11.39 1.88 -15.47
CA SER A 150 -11.23 2.48 -14.14
C SER A 150 -11.83 1.61 -13.03
N LEU A 151 -13.06 1.14 -13.20
CA LEU A 151 -13.70 0.23 -12.24
C LEU A 151 -12.97 -1.11 -12.14
N LEU A 152 -12.52 -1.67 -13.27
CA LEU A 152 -11.77 -2.92 -13.31
C LEU A 152 -10.44 -2.81 -12.57
N MET A 153 -9.74 -1.69 -12.71
CA MET A 153 -8.46 -1.47 -12.02
C MET A 153 -8.67 -1.28 -10.52
N VAL A 154 -9.70 -0.55 -10.09
CA VAL A 154 -10.09 -0.45 -8.66
C VAL A 154 -10.46 -1.82 -8.11
N ALA A 155 -11.25 -2.61 -8.84
CA ALA A 155 -11.60 -3.98 -8.45
C ALA A 155 -10.36 -4.88 -8.36
N GLY A 156 -9.41 -4.71 -9.28
CA GLY A 156 -8.09 -5.34 -9.22
C GLY A 156 -7.37 -5.01 -7.92
N VAL A 157 -7.27 -3.72 -7.54
CA VAL A 157 -6.65 -3.28 -6.28
C VAL A 157 -7.33 -3.93 -5.08
N ALA A 158 -8.66 -3.88 -5.01
CA ALA A 158 -9.40 -4.50 -3.92
C ALA A 158 -9.15 -6.02 -3.85
N GLY A 159 -9.09 -6.70 -5.00
CA GLY A 159 -8.80 -8.12 -5.10
C GLY A 159 -7.37 -8.47 -4.67
N GLY A 160 -6.38 -7.66 -5.07
CA GLY A 160 -4.99 -7.80 -4.67
C GLY A 160 -4.78 -7.62 -3.17
N ALA A 161 -5.34 -6.54 -2.62
CA ALA A 161 -5.30 -6.27 -1.19
C ALA A 161 -6.01 -7.37 -0.37
N THR A 162 -7.19 -7.81 -0.81
CA THR A 162 -7.92 -8.92 -0.15
C THR A 162 -7.10 -10.21 -0.17
N SER A 163 -6.51 -10.54 -1.31
CA SER A 163 -5.67 -11.75 -1.46
C SER A 163 -4.47 -11.70 -0.53
N TRP A 164 -3.84 -10.53 -0.40
CA TRP A 164 -2.75 -10.30 0.55
C TRP A 164 -3.20 -10.56 2.00
N TRP A 165 -4.35 -10.00 2.42
CA TRP A 165 -4.85 -10.20 3.78
C TRP A 165 -5.25 -11.64 4.09
N LEU A 166 -5.83 -12.34 3.11
CA LEU A 166 -6.10 -13.78 3.22
C LEU A 166 -4.79 -14.56 3.37
N PHE A 167 -3.78 -14.24 2.56
CA PHE A 167 -2.47 -14.89 2.61
C PHE A 167 -1.76 -14.66 3.96
N VAL A 168 -1.71 -13.41 4.44
CA VAL A 168 -1.10 -13.04 5.73
C VAL A 168 -1.84 -13.73 6.85
N SER A 169 -3.17 -13.63 6.89
CA SER A 169 -3.98 -14.23 7.97
C SER A 169 -3.83 -15.74 8.00
N ALA A 170 -3.82 -16.41 6.84
CA ALA A 170 -3.65 -17.87 6.74
C ALA A 170 -2.26 -18.29 7.22
N THR A 171 -1.22 -17.63 6.70
CA THR A 171 0.19 -17.89 7.06
C THR A 171 0.39 -17.69 8.55
N VAL A 172 -0.04 -16.55 9.08
CA VAL A 172 0.13 -16.20 10.50
C VAL A 172 -0.61 -17.17 11.40
N SER A 173 -1.85 -17.52 11.06
CA SER A 173 -2.66 -18.44 11.87
C SER A 173 -2.08 -19.86 11.87
N HIS A 174 -1.51 -20.29 10.74
CA HIS A 174 -0.87 -21.60 10.60
C HIS A 174 0.46 -21.66 11.37
N PHE A 175 1.27 -20.60 11.28
CA PHE A 175 2.60 -20.52 11.91
C PHE A 175 2.60 -19.77 13.26
N LYS A 176 1.44 -19.58 13.89
CA LYS A 176 1.29 -18.76 15.11
C LYS A 176 2.21 -19.17 16.26
N SER A 177 2.62 -20.45 16.32
CA SER A 177 3.56 -20.97 17.33
C SER A 177 5.02 -20.51 17.12
N ARG A 178 5.35 -19.96 15.96
CA ARG A 178 6.71 -19.52 15.56
C ARG A 178 6.82 -18.00 15.45
N ILE A 179 5.71 -17.27 15.61
CA ILE A 179 5.68 -15.82 15.48
C ILE A 179 5.98 -15.19 16.85
N ASP A 180 7.12 -14.50 16.91
CA ASP A 180 7.59 -13.73 18.06
C ASP A 180 7.91 -12.28 17.65
N ASP A 181 8.16 -11.43 18.64
CA ASP A 181 8.53 -10.02 18.42
C ASP A 181 9.76 -9.88 17.51
N ARG A 182 10.69 -10.84 17.54
CA ARG A 182 11.89 -10.86 16.70
C ARG A 182 11.58 -11.16 15.23
N TRP A 183 10.58 -12.00 14.96
CA TRP A 183 10.11 -12.25 13.60
C TRP A 183 9.42 -11.02 13.04
N LEU A 184 8.54 -10.39 13.82
CA LEU A 184 7.88 -9.13 13.43
C LEU A 184 8.90 -8.02 13.17
N GLY A 185 9.93 -7.88 14.01
CA GLY A 185 11.01 -6.91 13.79
C GLY A 185 11.78 -7.15 12.48
N ARG A 186 12.04 -8.43 12.13
CA ARG A 186 12.65 -8.76 10.83
C ARG A 186 11.74 -8.42 9.65
N ALA A 187 10.44 -8.68 9.76
CA ALA A 187 9.47 -8.30 8.74
C ALA A 187 9.41 -6.77 8.55
N ASN A 188 9.44 -6.00 9.63
CA ASN A 188 9.54 -4.54 9.59
C ASN A 188 10.82 -4.07 8.88
N HIS A 189 11.99 -4.63 9.21
CA HIS A 189 13.23 -4.25 8.53
C HIS A 189 13.19 -4.54 7.02
N ILE A 190 12.65 -5.68 6.59
CA ILE A 190 12.52 -6.02 5.16
C ILE A 190 11.58 -5.04 4.45
N ALA A 191 10.41 -4.75 5.03
CA ALA A 191 9.49 -3.78 4.46
C ALA A 191 10.09 -2.37 4.41
N GLY A 192 10.78 -1.97 5.48
CA GLY A 192 11.50 -0.70 5.55
C GLY A 192 12.57 -0.59 4.45
N PHE A 193 13.35 -1.66 4.24
CA PHE A 193 14.33 -1.75 3.16
C PHE A 193 13.70 -1.56 1.78
N VAL A 194 12.64 -2.31 1.48
CA VAL A 194 11.97 -2.27 0.18
C VAL A 194 11.44 -0.88 -0.12
N LEU A 195 10.81 -0.22 0.85
CA LEU A 195 10.30 1.15 0.70
C LEU A 195 11.43 2.17 0.45
N ILE A 196 12.56 2.05 1.16
CA ILE A 196 13.73 2.91 0.95
C ILE A 196 14.30 2.70 -0.46
N VAL A 197 14.44 1.45 -0.91
CA VAL A 197 14.93 1.13 -2.26
C VAL A 197 13.98 1.69 -3.32
N PHE A 198 12.68 1.52 -3.15
CA PHE A 198 11.68 2.04 -4.10
C PHE A 198 11.71 3.57 -4.18
N GLY A 199 11.78 4.26 -3.04
CA GLY A 199 11.96 5.71 -3.02
C GLY A 199 13.27 6.16 -3.65
N GLY A 200 14.36 5.41 -3.45
CA GLY A 200 15.65 5.63 -4.11
C GLY A 200 15.59 5.44 -5.63
N LEU A 201 14.86 4.42 -6.11
CA LEU A 201 14.66 4.18 -7.54
C LEU A 201 13.88 5.32 -8.21
N ILE A 202 12.87 5.89 -7.54
CA ILE A 202 12.16 7.07 -8.04
C ILE A 202 13.12 8.25 -8.21
N TYR A 203 13.99 8.51 -7.22
CA TYR A 203 15.00 9.57 -7.35
C TYR A 203 16.05 9.28 -8.43
N LEU A 204 16.43 8.02 -8.62
CA LEU A 204 17.33 7.62 -9.69
C LEU A 204 16.70 7.89 -11.06
N ASN A 205 15.42 7.53 -11.24
CA ASN A 205 14.69 7.80 -12.48
C ASN A 205 14.63 9.30 -12.77
N LEU A 206 14.26 10.11 -11.77
CA LEU A 206 14.22 11.57 -11.88
C LEU A 206 15.59 12.17 -12.24
N ALA A 207 16.67 11.62 -11.70
CA ALA A 207 18.02 12.05 -12.03
C ALA A 207 18.39 11.71 -13.48
N LEU A 208 18.03 10.52 -13.96
CA LEU A 208 18.25 10.08 -15.33
C LEU A 208 17.44 10.91 -16.34
N ASP A 209 16.18 11.23 -16.05
CA ASP A 209 15.35 12.06 -16.92
C ASP A 209 15.90 13.48 -17.05
N ARG A 210 16.34 14.08 -15.93
CA ARG A 210 17.00 15.40 -15.96
C ARG A 210 18.31 15.39 -16.74
N LEU A 211 19.11 14.32 -16.61
CA LEU A 211 20.34 14.16 -17.38
C LEU A 211 20.06 13.95 -18.87
N GLY A 212 19.01 13.20 -19.22
CA GLY A 212 18.58 12.98 -20.60
C GLY A 212 18.12 14.26 -21.30
N HIS A 213 17.38 15.12 -20.60
CA HIS A 213 17.02 16.46 -21.10
C HIS A 213 18.24 17.39 -21.20
N ALA A 214 19.14 17.38 -20.21
CA ALA A 214 20.36 18.19 -20.25
C ALA A 214 21.35 17.76 -21.35
N ALA A 215 21.36 16.48 -21.71
CA ALA A 215 22.19 15.92 -22.76
C ALA A 215 21.56 15.94 -24.16
N GLY A 216 20.32 16.47 -24.31
CA GLY A 216 19.63 16.60 -25.60
C GLY A 216 19.22 15.27 -26.24
N ILE A 217 19.16 14.19 -25.47
CA ILE A 217 18.90 12.82 -25.97
C ILE A 217 17.39 12.63 -26.24
N TRP A 218 16.55 13.37 -25.51
CA TRP A 218 15.10 13.40 -25.65
C TRP A 218 14.67 14.79 -26.16
N GLY A 219 14.95 15.07 -27.43
CA GLY A 219 14.43 16.23 -28.15
C GLY A 219 13.11 15.88 -28.84
N HIS A 220 12.14 16.80 -28.71
CA HIS A 220 10.75 16.77 -29.21
C HIS A 220 10.45 15.95 -30.47
#